data_AF-A0A315VB64-F1
#
_entry.id   AF-A0A315VB64-F1
#
_cell.length_a   1.000
_cell.length_b   1.000
_cell.length_c   1.000
_cell.angle_alpha   90.00
_cell.angle_beta   90.00
_cell.angle_gamma   90.00
#
_symmetry.space_group_name_H-M   'P 1'
#
loop_
_entity.id
_entity.type
_entity.pdbx_description
1 polymer ?
#
loop_
_entity_poly.entity_id
_entity_poly.type
_entity_poly.pdbx_seq_one_letter_code
_entity_poly.pdbx_strand_id
1 'polypeptide(L)'
;MPTCSRNQTRSWNPGSCDITAPQAETNVSPVLQVLVRPDRSGHLYGSLSVDGGGAIGADLLLDESQRHVYVLTDDRVSKVPVSSCERQTDCLSCLSIRDPYCGWCVLEGRCSRKHECERHLLDNHWLWSFERTNQCVTVQSLQPANQSRDEQTQVTMSVVQLPVLQEAESLSCVFGSLPPQAAVVMGTELTCQSPAPELLPPMPPRSGELRSPAEFPDAPTCY
;
A
#
# COMPACT_ATOMS: atom_id res chain seq x y z
N MET A 1 -22.22 41.37 45.31
CA MET A 1 -23.57 40.99 44.84
C MET A 1 -24.49 42.17 45.09
N PRO A 2 -25.28 42.67 44.10
CA PRO A 2 -25.32 42.31 42.67
C PRO A 2 -24.02 42.76 41.93
N THR A 3 -23.87 42.97 40.60
CA THR A 3 -24.72 42.76 39.38
C THR A 3 -23.81 42.46 38.17
N CYS A 4 -24.38 42.06 37.02
CA CYS A 4 -23.77 42.19 35.68
C CYS A 4 -24.48 43.27 34.86
N SER A 5 -23.79 43.92 33.90
CA SER A 5 -24.02 43.69 32.44
C SER A 5 -23.53 44.83 31.53
N ARG A 6 -23.00 44.45 30.37
CA ARG A 6 -22.99 45.16 29.08
C ARG A 6 -22.67 46.68 29.08
N ASN A 7 -21.42 47.00 28.72
CA ASN A 7 -21.23 47.93 27.60
C ASN A 7 -20.09 47.45 26.70
N GLN A 8 -20.32 47.49 25.37
CA GLN A 8 -19.34 47.06 24.38
C GLN A 8 -18.51 48.25 23.91
N THR A 9 -17.22 48.04 23.70
CA THR A 9 -16.43 48.82 22.75
C THR A 9 -15.54 47.88 21.96
N ARG A 10 -16.05 47.37 20.83
CA ARG A 10 -15.19 46.73 19.83
C ARG A 10 -14.34 47.82 19.19
N SER A 11 -13.01 47.73 19.34
CA SER A 11 -12.10 48.35 18.38
C SER A 11 -11.82 47.33 17.28
N TRP A 12 -12.20 47.64 16.05
CA TRP A 12 -11.79 46.88 14.87
C TRP A 12 -10.57 47.58 14.27
N ASN A 13 -9.39 46.96 14.37
CA ASN A 13 -8.26 47.33 13.52
C ASN A 13 -8.32 46.52 12.21
N PRO A 14 -8.28 47.14 11.03
CA PRO A 14 -8.11 46.41 9.78
C PRO A 14 -6.64 46.03 9.61
N GLY A 15 -6.30 44.73 9.61
CA GLY A 15 -4.92 44.35 9.27
C GLY A 15 -4.40 42.96 9.67
N SER A 16 -5.06 42.18 10.53
CA SER A 16 -4.62 40.79 10.76
C SER A 16 -5.78 39.80 10.85
N CYS A 17 -5.66 38.70 10.10
CA CYS A 17 -6.52 37.53 10.16
C CYS A 17 -5.87 36.42 10.98
N ASP A 18 -5.51 36.71 12.23
CA ASP A 18 -5.07 35.68 13.17
C ASP A 18 -6.28 34.97 13.77
N ILE A 19 -6.72 33.91 13.10
CA ILE A 19 -7.61 32.92 13.69
C ILE A 19 -6.78 32.18 14.75
N THR A 20 -6.87 32.61 16.01
CA THR A 20 -6.33 31.84 17.13
C THR A 20 -7.09 30.51 17.19
N ALA A 21 -6.48 29.44 16.67
CA ALA A 21 -6.99 28.09 16.83
C ALA A 21 -7.10 27.77 18.33
N PRO A 22 -8.13 27.01 18.78
CA PRO A 22 -8.16 26.52 20.14
C PRO A 22 -6.95 25.64 20.37
N GLN A 23 -6.10 26.03 21.31
CA GLN A 23 -4.89 25.30 21.67
C GLN A 23 -5.31 24.02 22.38
N ALA A 24 -5.41 22.93 21.61
CA ALA A 24 -5.70 21.62 22.14
C ALA A 24 -4.49 21.11 22.93
N GLU A 25 -4.48 21.36 24.24
CA GLU A 25 -3.57 20.69 25.18
C GLU A 25 -3.95 19.21 25.32
N THR A 26 -3.77 18.44 24.24
CA THR A 26 -3.71 16.98 24.32
C THR A 26 -2.37 16.61 24.94
N ASN A 27 -2.34 16.55 26.27
CA ASN A 27 -1.18 16.14 27.06
C ASN A 27 -0.97 14.60 26.98
N VAL A 28 -0.93 14.10 25.75
CA VAL A 28 -0.85 12.68 25.39
C VAL A 28 0.53 12.45 24.81
N SER A 29 1.42 11.82 25.58
CA SER A 29 2.74 11.44 25.08
C SER A 29 2.59 10.30 24.07
N PRO A 30 3.04 10.42 22.82
CA PRO A 30 2.95 9.33 21.84
C PRO A 30 4.07 8.30 22.04
N VAL A 31 3.79 7.04 21.71
CA VAL A 31 4.83 6.03 21.51
C VAL A 31 5.52 6.33 20.18
N LEU A 32 6.81 6.64 20.22
CA LEU A 32 7.62 6.90 19.03
C LEU A 32 8.18 5.59 18.46
N GLN A 33 8.03 5.39 17.15
CA GLN A 33 8.52 4.21 16.45
C GLN A 33 9.79 4.56 15.66
N VAL A 34 10.93 4.01 16.09
CA VAL A 34 12.26 4.34 15.57
C VAL A 34 12.93 3.09 15.02
N LEU A 35 13.34 3.12 13.76
CA LEU A 35 14.22 2.12 13.18
C LEU A 35 15.66 2.43 13.60
N VAL A 36 16.30 1.51 14.32
CA VAL A 36 17.73 1.59 14.62
C VAL A 36 18.51 0.89 13.52
N ARG A 37 19.49 1.58 12.93
CA ARG A 37 20.37 1.07 11.87
C ARG A 37 21.69 0.51 12.42
N PRO A 38 22.44 -0.29 11.63
CA PRO A 38 23.74 -0.85 12.06
C PRO A 38 24.80 0.20 12.43
N ASP A 39 24.71 1.41 11.85
CA ASP A 39 25.54 2.57 12.19
C ASP A 39 25.15 3.25 13.52
N ARG A 40 24.17 2.69 14.23
CA ARG A 40 23.54 3.21 15.46
C ARG A 40 22.75 4.51 15.26
N SER A 41 22.49 4.92 14.02
CA SER A 41 21.53 5.99 13.75
C SER A 41 20.10 5.50 13.98
N GLY A 42 19.26 6.40 14.53
CA GLY A 42 17.82 6.18 14.65
C GLY A 42 17.07 6.93 13.56
N HIS A 43 16.09 6.29 12.94
CA HIS A 43 15.14 6.94 12.04
C HIS A 43 13.73 6.81 12.58
N LEU A 44 13.15 7.92 13.05
CA LEU A 44 11.74 8.00 13.42
C LEU A 44 10.90 7.81 12.15
N TYR A 45 10.05 6.78 12.13
CA TYR A 45 9.18 6.46 11.00
C TYR A 45 7.68 6.48 11.34
N GLY A 46 7.34 6.45 12.63
CA GLY A 46 5.95 6.47 13.08
C GLY A 46 5.80 7.04 14.50
N SER A 47 4.58 7.43 14.83
CA SER A 47 4.17 7.81 16.17
C SER A 47 2.74 7.32 16.42
N LEU A 48 2.50 6.81 17.61
CA LEU A 48 1.21 6.29 18.01
C LEU A 48 0.73 6.98 19.27
N SER A 49 -0.42 7.65 19.19
CA SER A 49 -1.21 8.03 20.36
C SER A 49 -1.96 6.80 20.86
N VAL A 50 -1.74 6.43 22.13
CA VAL A 50 -2.51 5.39 22.82
C VAL A 50 -3.66 6.04 23.58
N ASP A 51 -4.85 5.47 23.45
CA ASP A 51 -6.06 5.99 24.06
C ASP A 51 -6.07 5.76 25.58
N GLY A 52 -6.43 6.80 26.36
CA GLY A 52 -6.38 6.80 27.83
C GLY A 52 -5.96 8.13 28.44
N GLY A 53 -5.10 8.91 27.77
CA GLY A 53 -4.74 10.27 28.19
C GLY A 53 -3.99 10.34 29.54
N GLY A 54 -2.73 9.88 29.55
CA GLY A 54 -1.87 9.91 30.73
C GLY A 54 -0.39 9.80 30.36
N ALA A 55 0.47 9.68 31.38
CA ALA A 55 1.88 9.37 31.15
C ALA A 55 2.01 7.92 30.66
N ILE A 56 2.89 7.68 29.68
CA ILE A 56 3.24 6.31 29.29
C ILE A 56 4.33 5.80 30.23
N GLY A 57 4.13 4.59 30.75
CA GLY A 57 5.11 3.91 31.61
C GLY A 57 6.46 3.74 30.91
N ALA A 58 7.55 3.82 31.66
CA ALA A 58 8.91 3.75 31.11
C ALA A 58 9.22 2.41 30.42
N ASP A 59 8.55 1.33 30.84
CA ASP A 59 8.74 -0.02 30.31
C ASP A 59 7.66 -0.36 29.28
N LEU A 60 8.09 -0.60 28.04
CA LEU A 60 7.27 -1.16 26.96
C LEU A 60 7.67 -2.61 26.72
N LEU A 61 6.69 -3.52 26.78
CA LEU A 61 6.93 -4.96 26.65
C LEU A 61 6.35 -5.49 25.34
N LEU A 62 7.13 -6.30 24.62
CA LEU A 62 6.65 -7.05 23.44
C LEU A 62 5.94 -8.34 23.89
N ASP A 63 4.94 -8.78 23.12
CA ASP A 63 4.40 -10.14 23.28
C ASP A 63 5.38 -11.22 22.78
N GLU A 64 5.15 -12.48 23.17
CA GLU A 64 6.05 -13.60 22.83
C GLU A 64 6.27 -13.75 21.31
N SER A 65 5.27 -13.38 20.51
CA SER A 65 5.35 -13.40 19.04
C SER A 65 6.01 -12.16 18.44
N GLN A 66 6.36 -11.16 19.26
CA GLN A 66 6.87 -9.84 18.88
C GLN A 66 5.93 -9.08 17.93
N ARG A 67 4.63 -9.41 17.95
CA ARG A 67 3.62 -8.83 17.04
C ARG A 67 2.85 -7.67 17.66
N HIS A 68 2.91 -7.53 18.98
CA HIS A 68 2.27 -6.46 19.72
C HIS A 68 3.18 -5.92 20.83
N VAL A 69 3.02 -4.64 21.14
CA VAL A 69 3.55 -3.99 22.34
C VAL A 69 2.41 -3.80 23.35
N TYR A 70 2.69 -4.09 24.61
CA TYR A 70 1.88 -3.68 25.75
C TYR A 70 2.33 -2.29 26.18
N VAL A 71 1.42 -1.32 26.07
CA VAL A 71 1.63 0.06 26.51
C VAL A 71 0.85 0.28 27.79
N LEU A 72 1.55 0.67 28.85
CA LEU A 72 0.96 0.96 30.16
C LEU A 72 0.75 2.48 30.28
N THR A 73 -0.43 2.89 30.72
CA THR A 73 -0.74 4.25 31.20
C THR A 73 -1.07 4.21 32.69
N ASP A 74 -1.34 5.37 33.29
CA ASP A 74 -1.68 5.50 34.72
C ASP A 74 -2.89 4.62 35.16
N ASP A 75 -3.85 4.35 34.27
CA ASP A 75 -5.10 3.62 34.55
C ASP A 75 -5.33 2.36 33.69
N ARG A 76 -4.56 2.14 32.61
CA ARG A 76 -4.87 1.13 31.58
C ARG A 76 -3.62 0.40 31.07
N VAL A 77 -3.87 -0.77 30.48
CA VAL A 77 -2.90 -1.51 29.68
C VAL A 77 -3.50 -1.75 28.29
N SER A 78 -2.86 -1.21 27.27
CA SER A 78 -3.29 -1.31 25.87
C SER A 78 -2.38 -2.25 25.10
N LYS A 79 -2.94 -3.29 24.47
CA LYS A 79 -2.20 -4.18 23.57
C LYS A 79 -2.31 -3.65 22.14
N VAL A 80 -1.18 -3.26 21.56
CA VAL A 80 -1.07 -2.53 20.29
C VAL A 80 -0.26 -3.35 19.28
N PRO A 81 -0.69 -3.51 18.01
CA PRO A 81 0.11 -4.19 16.99
C PRO A 81 1.35 -3.38 16.59
N VAL A 82 2.52 -4.02 16.43
CA VAL A 82 3.78 -3.32 16.06
C VAL A 82 3.74 -2.67 14.68
N SER A 83 2.95 -3.23 13.76
CA SER A 83 2.67 -2.71 12.43
C SER A 83 1.29 -3.17 11.97
N SER A 84 0.69 -2.43 11.03
CA SER A 84 -0.63 -2.68 10.46
C SER A 84 -0.60 -2.76 8.93
N CYS A 85 0.29 -3.60 8.38
CA CYS A 85 0.56 -3.69 6.94
C CYS A 85 -0.72 -3.99 6.13
N GLU A 86 -1.57 -4.89 6.63
CA GLU A 86 -2.84 -5.32 6.02
C GLU A 86 -3.84 -4.19 5.74
N ARG A 87 -3.64 -2.99 6.29
CA ARG A 87 -4.44 -1.80 5.96
C ARG A 87 -4.17 -1.24 4.57
N GLN A 88 -3.05 -1.63 3.94
CA GLN A 88 -2.69 -1.20 2.59
C GLN A 88 -3.07 -2.30 1.60
N THR A 89 -4.02 -2.00 0.72
CA THR A 89 -4.63 -2.95 -0.23
C THR A 89 -3.95 -3.00 -1.59
N ASP A 90 -3.07 -2.04 -1.88
CA ASP A 90 -2.35 -1.94 -3.15
C ASP A 90 -0.84 -1.74 -2.93
N CYS A 91 -0.05 -2.04 -3.96
CA CYS A 91 1.39 -1.98 -3.85
C CYS A 91 1.91 -0.56 -3.59
N LEU A 92 1.31 0.47 -4.21
CA LEU A 92 1.80 1.84 -4.11
C LEU A 92 1.56 2.40 -2.70
N SER A 93 0.41 2.14 -2.09
CA SER A 93 0.13 2.51 -0.70
C SER A 93 1.01 1.71 0.27
N CYS A 94 1.21 0.41 0.02
CA CYS A 94 2.12 -0.43 0.81
C CYS A 94 3.57 0.05 0.80
N LEU A 95 4.10 0.48 -0.35
CA LEU A 95 5.45 1.06 -0.43
C LEU A 95 5.50 2.52 0.08
N SER A 96 4.37 3.22 0.12
CA SER A 96 4.29 4.61 0.59
C SER A 96 4.24 4.78 2.11
N ILE A 97 3.78 3.78 2.87
CA ILE A 97 3.74 3.87 4.35
C ILE A 97 5.13 3.93 5.00
N ARG A 98 6.18 3.48 4.31
CA ARG A 98 7.58 3.47 4.81
C ARG A 98 7.71 2.87 6.22
N ASP A 99 7.02 1.76 6.49
CA ASP A 99 7.10 1.02 7.75
C ASP A 99 8.15 -0.12 7.61
N PRO A 100 9.22 -0.16 8.42
CA PRO A 100 10.23 -1.22 8.39
C PRO A 100 9.70 -2.64 8.49
N TYR A 101 8.53 -2.86 9.10
CA TYR A 101 7.91 -4.18 9.20
C TYR A 101 7.18 -4.60 7.93
N CYS A 102 6.79 -3.66 7.06
CA CYS A 102 5.87 -3.90 5.95
C CYS A 102 6.57 -3.92 4.58
N GLY A 103 6.03 -4.74 3.69
CA GLY A 103 6.41 -4.80 2.28
C GLY A 103 5.35 -5.51 1.45
N TRP A 104 5.40 -5.32 0.14
CA TRP A 104 4.45 -5.91 -0.78
C TRP A 104 4.88 -7.31 -1.17
N CYS A 105 4.10 -8.33 -0.81
CA CYS A 105 4.30 -9.69 -1.28
C CYS A 105 3.74 -9.81 -2.70
N VAL A 106 4.59 -9.93 -3.72
CA VAL A 106 4.20 -9.70 -5.12
C VAL A 106 3.24 -10.77 -5.64
N LEU A 107 3.56 -12.06 -5.46
CA LEU A 107 2.75 -13.15 -5.99
C LEU A 107 1.44 -13.36 -5.21
N GLU A 108 1.40 -13.00 -3.92
CA GLU A 108 0.16 -12.97 -3.11
C GLU A 108 -0.60 -11.63 -3.26
N GLY A 109 0.04 -10.64 -3.88
CA GLY A 109 -0.34 -9.22 -3.93
C GLY A 109 -1.03 -8.68 -2.68
N ARG A 110 -0.33 -8.72 -1.55
CA ARG A 110 -0.80 -8.08 -0.32
C ARG A 110 0.34 -7.43 0.43
N CYS A 111 0.00 -6.38 1.18
CA CYS A 111 0.95 -5.75 2.09
C CYS A 111 1.05 -6.58 3.38
N SER A 112 2.20 -7.22 3.61
CA SER A 112 2.42 -8.14 4.73
C SER A 112 3.79 -7.94 5.37
N ARG A 113 4.00 -8.57 6.53
CA ARG A 113 5.33 -8.62 7.14
C ARG A 113 6.22 -9.62 6.41
N LYS A 114 7.53 -9.41 6.49
CA LYS A 114 8.51 -10.23 5.75
C LYS A 114 8.28 -11.74 5.91
N HIS A 115 8.05 -12.22 7.12
CA HIS A 115 7.85 -13.65 7.41
C HIS A 115 6.46 -14.20 7.06
N GLU A 116 5.49 -13.33 6.74
CA GLU A 116 4.13 -13.69 6.36
C GLU A 116 3.97 -13.85 4.84
N CYS A 117 4.95 -13.38 4.07
CA CYS A 117 5.06 -13.58 2.62
C CYS A 117 5.86 -14.86 2.33
N GLU A 118 5.30 -15.74 1.52
CA GLU A 118 6.01 -16.92 1.05
C GLU A 118 7.23 -16.51 0.21
N ARG A 119 8.32 -17.24 0.36
CA ARG A 119 9.55 -17.08 -0.44
C ARG A 119 10.16 -15.66 -0.41
N HIS A 120 9.86 -14.85 0.60
CA HIS A 120 10.38 -13.48 0.85
C HIS A 120 11.91 -13.29 0.91
N LEU A 121 12.69 -14.38 0.80
CA LEU A 121 14.14 -14.37 0.67
C LEU A 121 14.62 -14.37 -0.78
N LEU A 122 13.73 -14.63 -1.74
CA LEU A 122 14.01 -14.59 -3.17
C LEU A 122 13.80 -13.18 -3.72
N ASP A 123 14.59 -12.81 -4.72
CA ASP A 123 14.53 -11.51 -5.36
C ASP A 123 13.12 -11.21 -5.92
N ASN A 124 12.71 -9.95 -5.77
CA ASN A 124 11.40 -9.42 -6.15
C ASN A 124 10.16 -10.07 -5.52
N HIS A 125 10.27 -11.05 -4.62
CA HIS A 125 9.08 -11.68 -4.02
C HIS A 125 8.43 -10.82 -2.93
N TRP A 126 9.25 -10.14 -2.11
CA TRP A 126 8.77 -9.24 -1.07
C TRP A 126 9.47 -7.87 -1.18
N LEU A 127 8.72 -6.87 -1.62
CA LEU A 127 9.21 -5.51 -1.84
C LEU A 127 9.12 -4.72 -0.53
N TRP A 128 10.24 -4.62 0.19
CA TRP A 128 10.31 -3.87 1.45
C TRP A 128 9.91 -2.40 1.28
N SER A 129 8.94 -1.92 2.06
CA SER A 129 8.42 -0.55 1.93
C SER A 129 9.43 0.53 2.36
N PHE A 130 10.37 0.19 3.25
CA PHE A 130 11.35 1.14 3.75
C PHE A 130 12.48 1.44 2.74
N GLU A 131 12.67 0.56 1.76
CA GLU A 131 13.65 0.75 0.69
C GLU A 131 13.10 1.68 -0.40
N ARG A 132 13.90 2.66 -0.83
CA ARG A 132 13.49 3.68 -1.80
C ARG A 132 13.66 3.23 -3.25
N THR A 133 14.51 2.24 -3.50
CA THR A 133 14.70 1.66 -4.85
C THR A 133 13.64 0.62 -5.22
N ASN A 134 12.84 0.16 -4.25
CA ASN A 134 11.73 -0.73 -4.52
C ASN A 134 10.57 0.04 -5.17
N GLN A 135 10.01 -0.57 -6.21
CA GLN A 135 8.90 -0.04 -7.01
C GLN A 135 7.95 -1.20 -7.31
N CYS A 136 6.71 -0.90 -7.64
CA CYS A 136 5.72 -1.92 -7.97
C CYS A 136 6.01 -2.57 -9.32
N VAL A 137 5.64 -3.84 -9.44
CA VAL A 137 5.73 -4.59 -10.71
C VAL A 137 4.85 -3.90 -11.73
N THR A 138 5.44 -3.55 -12.87
CA THR A 138 4.80 -2.74 -13.90
C THR A 138 5.16 -3.25 -15.30
N VAL A 139 4.19 -3.17 -16.21
CA VAL A 139 4.41 -3.43 -17.64
C VAL A 139 5.16 -2.24 -18.24
N GLN A 140 6.35 -2.46 -18.80
CA GLN A 140 7.13 -1.41 -19.46
C GLN A 140 6.81 -1.28 -20.95
N SER A 141 6.49 -2.38 -21.62
CA SER A 141 6.09 -2.38 -23.03
C SER A 141 5.06 -3.46 -23.33
N LEU A 142 4.27 -3.22 -24.37
CA LEU A 142 3.23 -4.12 -24.88
C LEU A 142 3.32 -4.13 -26.41
N GLN A 143 3.41 -5.31 -27.02
CA GLN A 143 3.60 -5.48 -28.47
C GLN A 143 2.79 -6.69 -28.99
N PRO A 144 1.86 -6.49 -29.94
CA PRO A 144 1.37 -5.21 -30.45
C PRO A 144 0.55 -4.47 -29.38
N ALA A 145 0.72 -3.14 -29.29
CA ALA A 145 -0.09 -2.31 -28.41
C ALA A 145 -1.53 -2.10 -28.94
N ASN A 146 -1.71 -2.16 -30.27
CA ASN A 146 -2.99 -2.01 -30.96
C ASN A 146 -3.17 -3.19 -31.93
N GLN A 147 -4.37 -3.76 -32.01
CA GLN A 147 -4.68 -4.92 -32.86
C GLN A 147 -6.07 -4.78 -33.50
N SER A 148 -6.29 -5.40 -34.67
CA SER A 148 -7.63 -5.52 -35.24
C SER A 148 -8.52 -6.40 -34.34
N ARG A 149 -9.80 -6.04 -34.22
CA ARG A 149 -10.81 -6.82 -33.49
C ARG A 149 -11.05 -8.20 -34.12
N ASP A 150 -10.86 -8.31 -35.43
CA ASP A 150 -11.19 -9.52 -36.20
C ASP A 150 -9.99 -10.47 -36.37
N GLU A 151 -8.85 -10.15 -35.75
CA GLU A 151 -7.63 -10.95 -35.75
C GLU A 151 -7.33 -11.46 -34.34
N GLN A 152 -6.81 -12.68 -34.23
CA GLN A 152 -6.24 -13.22 -32.99
C GLN A 152 -4.71 -13.30 -33.14
N THR A 153 -3.96 -12.64 -32.26
CA THR A 153 -2.48 -12.63 -32.32
C THR A 153 -1.84 -12.79 -30.94
N GLN A 154 -0.53 -13.05 -30.92
CA GLN A 154 0.24 -13.08 -29.68
C GLN A 154 0.61 -11.67 -29.24
N VAL A 155 0.24 -11.35 -28.00
CA VAL A 155 0.62 -10.12 -27.31
C VAL A 155 1.75 -10.44 -26.35
N THR A 156 2.92 -9.86 -26.60
CA THR A 156 4.11 -9.95 -25.75
C THR A 156 4.26 -8.65 -24.96
N MET A 157 4.68 -8.77 -23.71
CA MET A 157 4.91 -7.64 -22.81
C MET A 157 6.20 -7.83 -22.03
N SER A 158 6.86 -6.73 -21.69
CA SER A 158 7.99 -6.74 -20.77
C SER A 158 7.55 -6.29 -19.37
N VAL A 159 7.84 -7.10 -18.37
CA VAL A 159 7.52 -6.82 -16.96
C VAL A 159 8.81 -6.86 -16.15
N VAL A 160 9.16 -5.72 -15.56
CA VAL A 160 10.38 -5.56 -14.78
C VAL A 160 10.11 -5.86 -13.31
N GLN A 161 11.10 -6.44 -12.64
CA GLN A 161 10.98 -7.00 -11.28
C GLN A 161 9.94 -8.14 -11.17
N LEU A 162 9.74 -8.92 -12.24
CA LEU A 162 8.94 -10.14 -12.18
C LEU A 162 9.60 -11.15 -11.21
N PRO A 163 8.85 -11.75 -10.26
CA PRO A 163 9.35 -12.83 -9.42
C PRO A 163 9.58 -14.10 -10.24
N VAL A 164 10.60 -14.89 -9.88
CA VAL A 164 10.82 -16.23 -10.45
C VAL A 164 9.67 -17.16 -10.05
N LEU A 165 9.05 -17.84 -11.01
CA LEU A 165 7.98 -18.82 -10.76
C LEU A 165 8.54 -20.23 -10.53
N GLN A 166 7.83 -21.06 -9.75
CA GLN A 166 8.05 -22.50 -9.63
C GLN A 166 7.21 -23.30 -10.65
N GLU A 167 7.52 -24.58 -10.84
CA GLU A 167 6.88 -25.46 -11.85
C GLU A 167 5.35 -25.59 -11.71
N ALA A 168 4.81 -25.36 -10.50
CA ALA A 168 3.36 -25.38 -10.22
C ALA A 168 2.69 -24.00 -10.33
N GLU A 169 3.46 -22.93 -10.50
CA GLU A 169 2.96 -21.56 -10.57
C GLU A 169 2.84 -21.12 -12.03
N SER A 170 1.73 -20.46 -12.38
CA SER A 170 1.51 -19.94 -13.73
C SER A 170 0.82 -18.58 -13.67
N LEU A 171 1.18 -17.71 -14.60
CA LEU A 171 0.54 -16.41 -14.78
C LEU A 171 -0.51 -16.49 -15.90
N SER A 172 -1.47 -15.57 -15.86
CA SER A 172 -2.50 -15.46 -16.89
C SER A 172 -2.79 -13.99 -17.21
N CYS A 173 -3.03 -13.70 -18.49
CA CYS A 173 -3.48 -12.39 -18.92
C CYS A 173 -5.00 -12.32 -18.89
N VAL A 174 -5.53 -11.23 -18.31
CA VAL A 174 -6.96 -10.91 -18.29
C VAL A 174 -7.20 -9.72 -19.21
N PHE A 175 -8.20 -9.83 -20.09
CA PHE A 175 -8.52 -8.80 -21.08
C PHE A 175 -9.90 -8.21 -20.75
N GLY A 176 -9.92 -7.16 -19.93
CA GLY A 176 -11.16 -6.62 -19.36
C GLY A 176 -11.93 -7.69 -18.57
N SER A 177 -13.19 -7.97 -18.94
CA SER A 177 -14.03 -8.97 -18.26
C SER A 177 -14.05 -10.36 -18.93
N LEU A 178 -13.08 -10.66 -19.81
CA LEU A 178 -13.00 -11.93 -20.53
C LEU A 178 -12.23 -13.01 -19.74
N PRO A 179 -12.44 -14.31 -20.01
CA PRO A 179 -11.74 -15.39 -19.34
C PRO A 179 -10.21 -15.24 -19.38
N PRO A 180 -9.49 -15.54 -18.29
CA PRO A 180 -8.03 -15.49 -18.27
C PRO A 180 -7.43 -16.42 -19.32
N GLN A 181 -6.36 -15.96 -19.97
CA GLN A 181 -5.58 -16.76 -20.91
C GLN A 181 -4.20 -17.05 -20.34
N ALA A 182 -3.73 -18.30 -20.47
CA ALA A 182 -2.44 -18.71 -19.94
C ALA A 182 -1.29 -17.88 -20.54
N ALA A 183 -0.38 -17.41 -19.68
CA ALA A 183 0.80 -16.68 -20.09
C ALA A 183 2.01 -17.61 -20.17
N VAL A 184 2.81 -17.45 -21.23
CA VAL A 184 4.13 -18.06 -21.35
C VAL A 184 5.16 -17.08 -20.80
N VAL A 185 5.94 -17.51 -19.81
CA VAL A 185 6.93 -16.65 -19.12
C VAL A 185 8.34 -17.02 -19.56
N MET A 186 9.07 -16.05 -20.09
CA MET A 186 10.46 -16.20 -20.56
C MET A 186 11.32 -15.08 -19.94
N GLY A 187 11.82 -15.32 -18.73
CA GLY A 187 12.56 -14.33 -17.96
C GLY A 187 11.66 -13.16 -17.53
N THR A 188 11.86 -11.99 -18.12
CA THR A 188 11.03 -10.78 -17.90
C THR A 188 9.98 -10.55 -18.99
N GLU A 189 9.92 -11.42 -20.01
CA GLU A 189 8.90 -11.35 -21.05
C GLU A 189 7.74 -12.30 -20.75
N LEU A 190 6.53 -11.82 -20.98
CA LEU A 190 5.28 -12.55 -20.87
C LEU A 190 4.59 -12.53 -22.23
N THR A 191 4.17 -13.69 -22.73
CA THR A 191 3.41 -13.79 -24.00
C THR A 191 2.07 -14.46 -23.75
N CYS A 192 1.00 -13.80 -24.20
CA CYS A 192 -0.37 -14.29 -24.13
C CYS A 192 -1.02 -14.24 -25.51
N GLN A 193 -2.01 -15.10 -25.76
CA GLN A 193 -2.87 -14.93 -26.95
C GLN A 193 -3.89 -13.82 -26.69
N SER A 194 -4.27 -13.07 -27.71
CA SER A 194 -5.40 -12.13 -27.62
C SER A 194 -6.73 -12.90 -27.56
N PRO A 195 -7.82 -12.31 -27.03
CA PRO A 195 -9.12 -12.97 -27.03
C PRO A 195 -9.62 -13.26 -28.45
N ALA A 196 -10.48 -14.26 -28.59
CA ALA A 196 -11.09 -14.63 -29.86
C ALA A 196 -12.15 -13.59 -30.31
N PRO A 197 -12.25 -13.23 -31.61
CA PRO A 197 -13.15 -12.17 -32.09
C PRO A 197 -14.64 -12.33 -31.75
N GLU A 198 -15.08 -13.57 -31.54
CA GLU A 198 -16.46 -13.93 -31.18
C GLU A 198 -16.81 -13.55 -29.73
N LEU A 199 -15.80 -13.44 -28.86
CA LEU A 199 -15.94 -13.06 -27.45
C LEU A 199 -15.85 -11.53 -27.24
N LEU A 200 -15.32 -10.80 -28.23
CA LEU A 200 -15.12 -9.36 -28.13
C LEU A 200 -16.46 -8.61 -28.27
N PRO A 201 -16.77 -7.63 -27.39
CA PRO A 201 -18.03 -6.90 -27.45
C PRO A 201 -18.17 -6.09 -28.77
N PRO A 202 -19.41 -5.72 -29.17
CA PRO A 202 -19.65 -4.88 -30.33
C PRO A 202 -19.04 -3.48 -30.14
N MET A 203 -18.47 -2.89 -31.20
CA MET A 203 -17.96 -1.52 -31.13
C MET A 203 -19.08 -0.50 -30.88
N PRO A 204 -18.88 0.50 -29.99
CA PRO A 204 -19.85 1.58 -29.81
C PRO A 204 -19.99 2.43 -31.09
N PRO A 205 -21.20 2.84 -31.49
CA PRO A 205 -21.44 3.52 -32.78
C PRO A 205 -20.88 4.97 -32.88
N ARG A 206 -20.03 5.40 -31.93
CA ARG A 206 -19.37 6.73 -31.92
C ARG A 206 -17.89 6.71 -31.53
N SER A 207 -17.28 5.55 -31.31
CA SER A 207 -15.85 5.43 -31.00
C SER A 207 -15.26 4.22 -31.75
N GLY A 208 -14.46 4.48 -32.79
CA GLY A 208 -13.74 3.45 -33.54
C GLY A 208 -12.51 2.90 -32.80
N GLU A 209 -12.57 2.86 -31.47
CA GLU A 209 -11.48 2.51 -30.56
C GLU A 209 -12.12 1.92 -29.30
N LEU A 210 -11.66 0.76 -28.87
CA LEU A 210 -12.13 0.10 -27.65
C LEU A 210 -10.93 -0.20 -26.76
N ARG A 211 -10.63 0.74 -25.85
CA ARG A 211 -9.60 0.53 -24.82
C ARG A 211 -10.08 -0.50 -23.81
N SER A 212 -9.59 -1.73 -23.94
CA SER A 212 -9.52 -2.63 -22.79
C SER A 212 -8.26 -2.29 -21.99
N PRO A 213 -8.35 -2.10 -20.67
CA PRO A 213 -7.18 -2.25 -19.83
C PRO A 213 -6.68 -3.68 -19.98
N ALA A 214 -5.40 -3.83 -20.35
CA ALA A 214 -4.63 -4.99 -19.93
C ALA A 214 -4.30 -4.77 -18.44
N GLU A 215 -5.34 -4.86 -17.60
CA GLU A 215 -5.17 -4.89 -16.15
C GLU A 215 -4.48 -6.19 -15.81
N PHE A 216 -3.17 -6.10 -15.58
CA PHE A 216 -2.52 -6.96 -14.62
C PHE A 216 -3.22 -6.66 -13.30
N PRO A 217 -3.95 -7.62 -12.72
CA PRO A 217 -4.52 -7.37 -11.42
C PRO A 217 -3.34 -7.17 -10.47
N ASP A 218 -3.26 -5.98 -9.87
CA ASP A 218 -2.49 -5.77 -8.65
C ASP A 218 -3.03 -6.82 -7.66
N ALA A 219 -2.23 -7.85 -7.41
CA ALA A 219 -2.60 -9.12 -6.75
C ALA A 219 -3.46 -10.10 -7.55
N PRO A 220 -3.22 -11.42 -7.41
CA PRO A 220 -4.30 -12.38 -7.62
C PRO A 220 -5.36 -12.16 -6.53
N THR A 221 -6.56 -11.74 -6.93
CA THR A 221 -7.72 -11.74 -6.04
C THR A 221 -8.20 -13.19 -5.87
N CYS A 222 -7.52 -13.95 -5.01
CA CYS A 222 -7.90 -15.32 -4.68
C CYS A 222 -9.14 -15.34 -3.77
N TYR A 223 -10.10 -16.20 -4.13
CA TYR A 223 -11.03 -16.85 -3.21
C TYR A 223 -10.46 -18.20 -2.77
#